data_AF-A0A9E0VGS0-F1
#
_entry.id   AF-A0A9E0VGS0-F1
#
_cell.length_a   1.000
_cell.length_b   1.000
_cell.length_c   1.000
_cell.angle_alpha   90.00
_cell.angle_beta   90.00
_cell.angle_gamma   90.00
#
_symmetry.space_group_name_H-M   'P 1'
#
loop_
_entity.id
_entity.type
_entity.pdbx_description
1 polymer ?
#
loop_
_entity_poly.entity_id
_entity_poly.type
_entity_poly.pdbx_seq_one_letter_code
_entity_poly.pdbx_strand_id
1 'polypeptide(L)'
;MFDAVAEILFRHDPTGLDFGFNADEYEPEAETILPRLRDCRSADDVERIVREELRRWFDEETAAGPRIGEIAGEIWGIYETRRKNDG
;
A
#
# COMPACT_ATOMS: atom_id res chain seq x y z
N MET A 1 -3.14 9.54 6.57
CA MET A 1 -3.49 8.36 5.76
C MET A 1 -2.35 8.08 4.82
N PHE A 2 -1.88 9.10 4.10
CA PHE A 2 -0.60 9.08 3.38
C PHE A 2 0.54 8.46 4.19
N ASP A 3 0.92 9.06 5.33
CA ASP A 3 2.05 8.58 6.15
C ASP A 3 1.89 7.12 6.58
N ALA A 4 0.66 6.69 6.87
CA ALA A 4 0.39 5.31 7.27
C ALA A 4 0.57 4.32 6.10
N VAL A 5 0.17 4.69 4.88
CA VAL A 5 0.38 3.86 3.69
C VAL A 5 1.87 3.77 3.36
N ALA A 6 2.59 4.90 3.37
CA ALA A 6 4.03 4.95 3.13
C ALA A 6 4.80 4.12 4.18
N GLU A 7 4.48 4.26 5.47
CA GLU A 7 5.11 3.49 6.54
C GLU A 7 4.86 1.97 6.41
N ILE A 8 3.64 1.56 6.03
CA ILE A 8 3.32 0.14 5.82
C ILE A 8 4.12 -0.40 4.64
N LEU A 9 4.16 0.31 3.51
CA LEU A 9 4.92 -0.11 2.34
C LEU A 9 6.41 -0.24 2.68
N PHE A 10 6.98 0.74 3.37
CA PHE A 10 8.37 0.70 3.84
C PHE A 10 8.63 -0.49 4.76
N ARG A 11 7.79 -0.71 5.78
CA ARG A 11 8.00 -1.77 6.78
C ARG A 11 7.93 -3.17 6.19
N HIS A 12 7.04 -3.38 5.22
CA HIS A 12 6.86 -4.69 4.61
C HIS A 12 7.83 -4.96 3.46
N ASP A 13 8.39 -3.89 2.88
CA ASP A 13 9.28 -3.90 1.72
C ASP A 13 8.76 -4.88 0.65
N PRO A 14 7.60 -4.59 0.02
CA PRO A 14 6.97 -5.51 -0.91
C PRO A 14 7.86 -5.85 -2.11
N THR A 15 8.85 -4.99 -2.38
CA THR A 15 9.72 -5.10 -3.54
C THR A 15 11.06 -5.75 -3.25
N GLY A 16 11.48 -5.80 -1.98
CA GLY A 16 12.83 -6.26 -1.64
C GLY A 16 13.92 -5.29 -2.08
N LEU A 17 13.55 -4.08 -2.51
CA LEU A 17 14.46 -3.05 -3.02
C LEU A 17 14.75 -1.95 -2.00
N ASP A 18 14.13 -2.00 -0.81
CA ASP A 18 14.47 -1.08 0.26
C ASP A 18 15.93 -1.31 0.69
N PHE A 19 16.80 -0.36 0.35
CA PHE A 19 18.22 -0.37 0.75
C PHE A 19 18.43 0.23 2.15
N GLY A 20 17.34 0.53 2.88
CA GLY A 20 17.32 0.95 4.27
C GLY A 20 17.68 2.42 4.47
N PHE A 21 17.51 3.27 3.45
CA PHE A 21 17.97 4.65 3.51
C PHE A 21 16.88 5.68 3.83
N ASN A 22 15.65 5.60 3.30
CA ASN A 22 14.54 6.53 3.66
C ASN A 22 13.14 5.96 3.35
N ALA A 23 12.17 6.23 4.24
CA ALA A 23 10.74 5.93 4.01
C ALA A 23 10.14 6.68 2.81
N ASP A 24 10.80 7.75 2.35
CA ASP A 24 10.46 8.53 1.16
C ASP A 24 10.51 7.70 -0.13
N GLU A 25 11.14 6.51 -0.11
CA GLU A 25 11.22 5.60 -1.26
C GLU A 25 9.87 5.06 -1.73
N TYR A 26 8.85 5.05 -0.86
CA TYR A 26 7.50 4.54 -1.14
C TYR A 26 6.42 5.64 -1.21
N GLU A 27 6.82 6.92 -1.16
CA GLU A 27 5.90 8.06 -1.28
C GLU A 27 5.16 8.11 -2.63
N PRO A 28 5.81 7.89 -3.79
CA PRO A 28 5.13 7.91 -5.09
C PRO A 28 3.99 6.87 -5.21
N GLU A 29 4.19 5.68 -4.64
CA GLU A 29 3.20 4.62 -4.56
C GLU A 29 2.08 5.01 -3.60
N ALA A 30 2.42 5.56 -2.44
CA ALA A 30 1.42 6.03 -1.48
C ALA A 30 0.54 7.15 -2.06
N GLU A 31 1.10 8.07 -2.85
CA GLU A 31 0.36 9.13 -3.54
C GLU A 31 -0.66 8.58 -4.55
N THR A 32 -0.34 7.45 -5.20
CA THR A 32 -1.19 6.84 -6.22
C THR A 32 -2.21 5.87 -5.64
N ILE A 33 -1.89 5.17 -4.55
CA ILE A 33 -2.81 4.25 -3.84
C ILE A 33 -3.90 5.03 -3.10
N LEU A 34 -3.54 6.13 -2.42
CA LEU A 34 -4.45 6.88 -1.56
C LEU A 34 -5.76 7.36 -2.22
N PRO A 35 -5.77 7.96 -3.41
CA PRO A 35 -7.02 8.35 -4.07
C PRO A 35 -7.89 7.15 -4.45
N ARG A 36 -7.27 6.00 -4.76
CA ARG A 36 -7.97 4.75 -5.17
C ARG A 36 -8.59 4.00 -3.99
N LEU A 37 -8.08 4.21 -2.77
CA LEU A 37 -8.68 3.64 -1.54
C LEU A 37 -10.13 4.09 -1.32
N ARG A 38 -10.53 5.24 -1.84
CA ARG A 38 -11.91 5.75 -1.73
C ARG A 38 -12.94 4.87 -2.41
N ASP A 39 -12.53 4.14 -3.45
CA ASP A 39 -13.38 3.25 -4.22
C ASP A 39 -13.36 1.80 -3.71
N CYS A 40 -12.44 1.48 -2.78
CA CYS A 40 -12.28 0.15 -2.21
C CYS A 40 -13.37 -0.15 -1.18
N ARG A 41 -13.86 -1.40 -1.19
CA ARG A 41 -14.89 -1.90 -0.27
C ARG A 41 -14.44 -3.08 0.57
N SER A 42 -13.27 -3.64 0.26
CA SER A 42 -12.66 -4.75 1.00
C SER A 42 -11.15 -4.68 0.96
N ALA A 43 -10.49 -5.49 1.80
CA ALA A 43 -9.05 -5.69 1.72
C ALA A 43 -8.61 -6.28 0.37
N ASP A 44 -9.45 -7.09 -0.30
CA ASP A 44 -9.15 -7.62 -1.64
C ASP A 44 -9.10 -6.51 -2.70
N ASP A 45 -9.98 -5.50 -2.60
CA ASP A 45 -9.92 -4.34 -3.49
C ASP A 45 -8.62 -3.56 -3.26
N VAL A 46 -8.21 -3.41 -1.99
CA VAL A 46 -6.93 -2.79 -1.62
C VAL A 46 -5.76 -3.59 -2.18
N GLU A 47 -5.78 -4.91 -2.05
CA GLU A 47 -4.73 -5.80 -2.56
C GLU A 47 -4.54 -5.64 -4.05
N ARG A 48 -5.65 -5.60 -4.80
CA ARG A 48 -5.62 -5.40 -6.24
C ARG A 48 -4.98 -4.08 -6.61
N ILE A 49 -5.38 -2.97 -5.99
CA ILE A 49 -4.80 -1.64 -6.34
C ILE A 49 -3.34 -1.53 -5.92
N VAL A 50 -2.94 -2.08 -4.76
CA VAL A 50 -1.56 -2.07 -4.29
C VAL A 50 -0.69 -2.85 -5.28
N ARG A 51 -1.16 -4.03 -5.73
CA ARG A 51 -0.47 -4.82 -6.75
C ARG A 51 -0.36 -4.08 -8.09
N GLU A 52 -1.41 -3.41 -8.52
CA GLU A 52 -1.42 -2.63 -9.77
C GLU A 52 -0.45 -1.45 -9.72
N GLU A 53 -0.44 -0.66 -8.64
CA GLU A 53 0.49 0.46 -8.50
C GLU A 53 1.93 -0.05 -8.34
N LEU A 54 2.17 -1.11 -7.55
CA LEU A 54 3.51 -1.69 -7.46
C LEU A 54 4.01 -2.24 -8.80
N ARG A 55 3.16 -2.83 -9.65
CA ARG A 55 3.54 -3.23 -11.03
C ARG A 55 3.80 -2.04 -11.96
N ARG A 56 3.21 -0.89 -11.65
CA ARG A 56 3.37 0.32 -12.45
C ARG A 56 4.68 1.01 -12.12
N TRP A 57 5.07 1.01 -10.85
CA TRP A 57 6.28 1.63 -10.35
C TRP A 57 7.50 0.68 -10.38
N PHE A 58 7.28 -0.63 -10.27
CA PHE A 58 8.30 -1.69 -10.27
C PHE A 58 8.00 -2.79 -11.30
N ASP A 59 9.02 -3.55 -11.70
CA ASP A 59 8.88 -4.67 -12.63
C ASP A 59 7.95 -5.79 -12.12
N GLU A 60 7.38 -6.57 -13.03
CA GLU A 60 6.27 -7.51 -12.78
C GLU A 60 6.59 -8.62 -11.75
N GLU A 61 7.87 -9.00 -11.63
CA GLU A 61 8.38 -10.01 -10.69
C GLU A 61 8.30 -9.51 -9.23
N THR A 62 8.50 -8.20 -9.04
CA THR A 62 8.53 -7.52 -7.76
C THR A 62 7.14 -7.43 -7.11
N ALA A 63 6.09 -7.29 -7.92
CA ALA A 63 4.71 -7.18 -7.42
C ALA A 63 4.02 -8.55 -7.14
N ALA A 64 4.74 -9.66 -7.28
CA ALA A 64 4.22 -11.01 -7.04
C ALA A 64 4.49 -11.52 -5.61
N GLY A 65 5.11 -10.71 -4.75
CA GLY A 65 5.49 -11.12 -3.39
C GLY A 65 4.32 -11.64 -2.53
N PRO A 66 4.55 -12.65 -1.65
CA PRO A 66 3.51 -13.25 -0.81
C PRO A 66 2.92 -12.28 0.24
N ARG A 67 3.54 -11.10 0.44
CA ARG A 67 3.20 -10.13 1.49
C ARG A 67 2.16 -9.09 1.08
N ILE A 68 1.77 -9.03 -0.20
CA ILE A 68 0.82 -8.00 -0.68
C ILE A 68 -0.54 -8.09 0.04
N GLY A 69 -1.02 -9.29 0.34
CA GLY A 69 -2.26 -9.48 1.11
C GLY A 69 -2.18 -8.95 2.54
N GLU A 70 -1.02 -9.09 3.20
CA GLU A 70 -0.79 -8.57 4.55
C GLU A 70 -0.76 -7.03 4.56
N ILE A 71 -0.03 -6.44 3.61
CA ILE A 71 0.01 -4.98 3.39
C ILE A 71 -1.39 -4.43 3.16
N ALA A 72 -2.16 -5.07 2.27
CA ALA A 72 -3.50 -4.64 1.93
C ALA A 72 -4.46 -4.73 3.11
N GLY A 73 -4.39 -5.81 3.89
CA GLY A 73 -5.17 -5.97 5.11
C GLY A 73 -4.88 -4.88 6.14
N GLU A 74 -3.60 -4.51 6.32
CA GLU A 74 -3.20 -3.47 7.25
C GLU A 74 -3.68 -2.07 6.78
N ILE A 75 -3.47 -1.74 5.50
CA ILE A 75 -3.95 -0.48 4.91
C ILE A 75 -5.48 -0.37 5.05
N TRP A 76 -6.21 -1.45 4.75
CA TRP A 76 -7.67 -1.49 4.86
C TRP A 76 -8.13 -1.29 6.30
N GLY A 77 -7.50 -1.95 7.28
CA GLY A 77 -7.83 -1.81 8.69
C GLY A 77 -7.69 -0.38 9.22
N ILE A 78 -6.61 0.31 8.85
CA ILE A 78 -6.40 1.72 9.20
C ILE A 78 -7.43 2.62 8.51
N TYR A 79 -7.69 2.39 7.22
CA TYR A 79 -8.66 3.16 6.45
C TYR A 79 -10.08 3.07 7.04
N GLU A 80 -10.55 1.85 7.31
CA GLU A 80 -11.84 1.57 7.94
C GLU A 80 -11.98 2.26 9.30
N THR A 81 -10.93 2.21 10.12
CA THR A 81 -10.94 2.81 11.46
C THR A 81 -11.07 4.33 11.37
N ARG A 82 -10.34 4.98 10.45
CA ARG A 82 -10.45 6.43 10.23
C ARG A 82 -11.82 6.81 9.68
N ARG A 83 -12.35 6.05 8.72
CA ARG A 83 -13.69 6.26 8.13
C ARG A 83 -14.81 6.19 9.16
N LYS A 84 -14.67 5.33 10.18
CA LYS A 84 -15.63 5.23 11.30
C LYS A 84 -15.51 6.38 12.31
N ASN A 85 -14.33 6.99 12.43
CA ASN A 85 -14.09 8.11 13.35
C ASN A 85 -14.45 9.48 12.75
N ASP A 86 -14.50 9.59 11.42
CA ASP A 86 -14.90 10.81 10.70
C ASP A 86 -16.44 10.90 10.46
N GLY A 87 -17.22 9.97 11.00
CA GLY A 87 -18.68 9.83 10.81
C GLY A 87 -19.52 10.18 12.03
#